data_AF-A0ABD4YQY3-F1
#
_entry.id   AF-A0ABD4YQY3-F1
#
_cell.length_a   1.000
_cell.length_b   1.000
_cell.length_c   1.000
_cell.angle_alpha   90.00
_cell.angle_beta   90.00
_cell.angle_gamma   90.00
#
_symmetry.space_group_name_H-M   'P 1'
#
loop_
_entity.id
_entity.type
_entity.pdbx_description
1 polymer ?
#
loop_
_entity_poly.entity_id
_entity_poly.type
_entity_poly.pdbx_seq_one_letter_code
_entity_poly.pdbx_strand_id
1 'polypeptide(L)'
;MKVKSILSFVVLSLLAAAGAQADSCRANYQGGEDCRYDDGTTSSSRSNYQGGFDTTYSDGRTSTSRKNYTGGFDTRYSDGSNSTSRSNYTGGYDTRYSDGSSSSSRKNYTGGYDTRYSDGSSSSSRKNYNGALDTNSRRSKDSKADTRRPAGAR
;
A
#
# COMPACT_ATOMS: atom_id res chain seq x y z
N MET A 1 -3.30 1.01 33.02
CA MET A 1 -2.31 0.62 32.00
C MET A 1 -2.86 1.02 30.64
N LYS A 2 -2.28 2.05 29.99
CA LYS A 2 -2.77 2.55 28.70
C LYS A 2 -2.09 1.77 27.58
N VAL A 3 -2.65 0.62 27.20
CA VAL A 3 -2.31 -0.03 25.93
C VAL A 3 -2.77 0.89 24.80
N LYS A 4 -1.91 1.82 24.40
CA LYS A 4 -2.05 2.56 23.14
C LYS A 4 -1.75 1.57 22.00
N SER A 5 -2.64 0.60 21.82
CA SER A 5 -2.62 -0.28 20.65
C SER A 5 -3.23 0.48 19.49
N ILE A 6 -2.44 1.40 18.93
CA ILE A 6 -2.69 1.99 17.62
C ILE A 6 -1.51 1.57 16.74
N LEU A 7 -1.32 0.25 16.59
CA LEU A 7 -0.58 -0.30 15.47
C LEU A 7 -1.58 -0.65 14.36
N SER A 8 -2.28 0.36 13.83
CA SER A 8 -2.85 0.28 12.47
C SER A 8 -1.69 0.48 11.50
N PHE A 9 -0.74 -0.45 11.48
CA PHE A 9 0.34 -0.46 10.50
C PHE A 9 -0.16 -1.26 9.32
N VAL A 10 -0.79 -0.55 8.40
CA VAL A 10 -0.99 -1.08 7.06
C VAL A 10 0.39 -1.40 6.52
N VAL A 11 0.62 -2.70 6.44
CA VAL A 11 1.41 -3.32 5.39
C VAL A 11 0.90 -2.71 4.11
N LEU A 12 1.56 -1.64 3.69
CA LEU A 12 2.14 -1.45 2.38
C LEU A 12 1.68 -2.52 1.38
N SER A 13 0.38 -2.52 1.07
CA SER A 13 -0.23 -3.32 0.01
C SER A 13 0.21 -2.66 -1.28
N LEU A 14 1.46 -2.94 -1.62
CA LEU A 14 2.16 -2.42 -2.76
C LEU A 14 2.92 -3.58 -3.38
N LEU A 15 2.15 -4.46 -4.02
CA LEU A 15 2.61 -5.28 -5.10
C LEU A 15 1.49 -5.30 -6.14
N ALA A 16 1.47 -4.40 -7.14
CA ALA A 16 2.37 -4.40 -8.30
C ALA A 16 2.59 -5.78 -8.98
N ALA A 17 1.92 -6.86 -8.58
CA ALA A 17 1.95 -8.14 -9.29
C ALA A 17 0.57 -8.67 -9.71
N ALA A 18 -0.54 -8.06 -9.28
CA ALA A 18 -1.87 -8.43 -9.77
C ALA A 18 -2.76 -7.26 -10.22
N GLY A 19 -2.34 -6.00 -10.03
CA GLY A 19 -3.22 -4.85 -10.32
C GLY A 19 -4.48 -4.76 -9.43
N ALA A 20 -4.61 -5.67 -8.46
CA ALA A 20 -5.73 -5.80 -7.55
C ALA A 20 -5.55 -4.94 -6.30
N GLN A 21 -6.63 -4.29 -5.88
CA GLN A 21 -6.66 -3.25 -4.88
C GLN A 21 -7.42 -3.73 -3.66
N ALA A 22 -6.86 -3.55 -2.46
CA ALA A 22 -7.53 -3.97 -1.24
C ALA A 22 -8.81 -3.14 -1.02
N ASP A 23 -9.96 -3.78 -1.20
CA ASP A 23 -11.29 -3.20 -1.00
C ASP A 23 -11.57 -3.00 0.49
N SER A 24 -11.25 -4.02 1.29
CA SER A 24 -11.42 -4.00 2.75
C SER A 24 -10.36 -4.83 3.44
N CYS A 25 -9.86 -4.32 4.56
CA CYS A 25 -8.98 -5.04 5.46
C CYS A 25 -9.55 -5.02 6.88
N ARG A 26 -9.25 -6.06 7.65
CA ARG A 26 -9.56 -6.16 9.07
C ARG A 26 -8.34 -6.65 9.85
N ALA A 27 -8.09 -6.10 11.02
CA ALA A 27 -7.10 -6.64 11.92
C ALA A 27 -7.50 -8.07 12.35
N ASN A 28 -6.52 -8.96 12.48
CA ASN A 28 -6.72 -10.33 12.94
C ASN A 28 -5.98 -10.57 14.28
N TYR A 29 -6.26 -11.71 14.90
CA TYR A 29 -5.70 -12.06 16.21
C TYR A 29 -4.20 -12.40 16.18
N GLN A 30 -3.60 -12.52 14.99
CA GLN A 30 -2.17 -12.81 14.80
C GLN A 30 -1.32 -11.54 14.72
N GLY A 31 -1.92 -10.39 15.00
CA GLY A 31 -1.26 -9.09 14.95
C GLY A 31 -0.99 -8.62 13.52
N GLY A 32 -1.69 -9.16 12.52
CA GLY A 32 -1.71 -8.67 11.15
C GLY A 32 -3.14 -8.35 10.69
N GLU A 33 -3.37 -8.44 9.39
CA GLU A 33 -4.63 -8.09 8.74
C GLU A 33 -5.08 -9.16 7.74
N ASP A 34 -6.39 -9.38 7.66
CA ASP A 34 -7.04 -10.10 6.55
C ASP A 34 -7.63 -9.08 5.58
N CYS A 35 -7.30 -9.18 4.30
CA CYS A 35 -7.77 -8.26 3.27
C CYS A 35 -8.54 -9.00 2.17
N ARG A 36 -9.53 -8.32 1.59
CA ARG A 36 -10.17 -8.65 0.32
C ARG A 36 -9.80 -7.62 -0.72
N TYR A 37 -9.53 -8.08 -1.93
CA TYR A 37 -9.22 -7.23 -3.06
C TYR A 37 -10.40 -7.15 -4.03
N ASP A 38 -10.42 -6.09 -4.84
CA ASP A 38 -11.45 -5.81 -5.85
C ASP A 38 -11.54 -6.87 -6.96
N ASP A 39 -10.46 -7.59 -7.22
CA ASP A 39 -10.41 -8.75 -8.13
C ASP A 39 -10.93 -10.05 -7.51
N GLY A 40 -11.39 -10.01 -6.26
CA GLY A 40 -11.90 -11.17 -5.51
C GLY A 40 -10.81 -12.01 -4.82
N THR A 41 -9.53 -11.68 -5.00
CA THR A 41 -8.46 -12.31 -4.22
C THR A 41 -8.53 -11.88 -2.76
N THR A 42 -7.86 -12.64 -1.89
CA THR A 42 -7.75 -12.32 -0.47
C THR A 42 -6.32 -12.49 0.01
N SER A 43 -5.97 -11.87 1.12
CA SER A 43 -4.71 -12.12 1.80
C SER A 43 -4.90 -12.18 3.30
N SER A 44 -4.06 -12.94 3.99
CA SER A 44 -3.95 -12.93 5.43
C SER A 44 -2.51 -12.71 5.83
N SER A 45 -2.29 -11.79 6.76
CA SER A 45 -0.97 -11.46 7.27
C SER A 45 -0.88 -11.66 8.78
N ARG A 46 0.34 -11.89 9.26
CA ARG A 46 0.67 -12.03 10.68
C ARG A 46 1.96 -11.31 10.99
N SER A 47 2.07 -10.80 12.21
CA SER A 47 3.35 -10.25 12.68
C SER A 47 4.42 -11.35 12.77
N ASN A 48 5.66 -11.01 12.44
CA ASN A 48 6.81 -11.93 12.52
C ASN A 48 7.87 -11.42 13.51
N TYR A 49 8.81 -12.31 13.86
CA TYR A 49 9.85 -12.02 14.86
C TYR A 49 10.85 -10.94 14.41
N GLN A 50 10.87 -10.59 13.12
CA GLN A 50 11.71 -9.53 12.56
C GLN A 50 11.04 -8.15 12.65
N GLY A 51 9.89 -8.07 13.34
CA GLY A 51 9.13 -6.84 13.52
C GLY A 51 8.37 -6.39 12.27
N GLY A 52 8.30 -7.22 11.23
CA GLY A 52 7.45 -7.04 10.06
C GLY A 52 6.34 -8.08 10.01
N PHE A 53 5.98 -8.51 8.80
CA PHE A 53 4.82 -9.35 8.56
C PHE A 53 5.08 -10.43 7.53
N ASP A 54 4.52 -11.61 7.77
CA ASP A 54 4.36 -12.65 6.76
C ASP A 54 2.94 -12.57 6.21
N THR A 55 2.78 -12.53 4.89
CA THR A 55 1.49 -12.44 4.20
C THR A 55 1.34 -13.57 3.20
N THR A 56 0.18 -14.19 3.18
CA THR A 56 -0.22 -15.21 2.19
C THR A 56 -1.41 -14.71 1.41
N TYR A 57 -1.35 -14.82 0.09
CA TYR A 57 -2.43 -14.47 -0.83
C TYR A 57 -3.18 -15.74 -1.25
N SER A 58 -4.47 -15.61 -1.58
CA SER A 58 -5.32 -16.74 -1.96
C SER A 58 -4.92 -17.43 -3.26
N ASP A 59 -4.08 -16.78 -4.07
CA ASP A 59 -3.49 -17.34 -5.30
C ASP A 59 -2.15 -18.05 -5.05
N GLY A 60 -1.76 -18.23 -3.79
CA GLY A 60 -0.55 -18.94 -3.38
C GLY A 60 0.71 -18.07 -3.33
N ARG A 61 0.65 -16.80 -3.73
CA ARG A 61 1.78 -15.88 -3.52
C ARG A 61 2.00 -15.62 -2.03
N THR A 62 3.23 -15.33 -1.65
CA THR A 62 3.58 -14.92 -0.28
C THR A 62 4.52 -13.73 -0.27
N SER A 63 4.54 -13.02 0.85
CA SER A 63 5.51 -11.97 1.11
C SER A 63 5.96 -11.95 2.55
N THR A 64 7.24 -11.68 2.79
CA THR A 64 7.78 -11.45 4.14
C THR A 64 8.41 -10.07 4.17
N SER A 65 8.04 -9.29 5.19
CA SER A 65 8.62 -7.99 5.48
C SER A 65 9.36 -7.97 6.82
N ARG A 66 10.31 -7.06 6.94
CA ARG A 66 11.06 -6.77 8.16
C ARG A 66 11.24 -5.27 8.32
N LYS A 67 11.28 -4.77 9.55
CA LYS A 67 11.61 -3.36 9.80
C LYS A 67 13.06 -3.08 9.39
N ASN A 68 13.29 -1.93 8.78
CA ASN A 68 14.62 -1.45 8.43
C ASN A 68 15.00 -0.21 9.25
N TYR A 69 16.28 0.16 9.18
CA TYR A 69 16.84 1.27 9.98
C TYR A 69 16.35 2.66 9.55
N THR A 70 15.70 2.78 8.39
CA THR A 70 15.11 4.04 7.89
C THR A 70 13.66 4.21 8.35
N GLY A 71 13.21 3.38 9.29
CA GLY A 71 11.87 3.44 9.87
C GLY A 71 10.78 2.95 8.93
N GLY A 72 11.12 2.25 7.85
CA GLY A 72 10.19 1.57 6.96
C GLY A 72 10.39 0.05 7.00
N PHE A 73 10.15 -0.60 5.87
CA PHE A 73 10.21 -2.04 5.72
C PHE A 73 10.96 -2.48 4.46
N ASP A 74 11.70 -3.58 4.57
CA ASP A 74 12.15 -4.34 3.41
C ASP A 74 11.19 -5.53 3.25
N THR A 75 10.62 -5.68 2.05
CA THR A 75 9.65 -6.74 1.73
C THR A 75 10.15 -7.57 0.57
N ARG A 76 10.06 -8.89 0.69
CA ARG A 76 10.39 -9.84 -0.36
C ARG A 76 9.17 -10.68 -0.69
N TYR A 77 8.96 -10.91 -1.98
CA TYR A 77 7.84 -11.66 -2.51
C TYR A 77 8.29 -13.02 -3.05
N SER A 78 7.37 -13.98 -3.09
CA SER A 78 7.63 -15.35 -3.55
C SER A 78 8.01 -15.44 -5.04
N ASP A 79 7.65 -14.44 -5.83
CA ASP A 79 8.02 -14.30 -7.25
C ASP A 79 9.44 -13.74 -7.46
N GLY A 80 10.17 -13.46 -6.37
CA GLY A 80 11.52 -12.91 -6.39
C GLY A 80 11.58 -11.38 -6.42
N SER A 81 10.46 -10.70 -6.61
CA SER A 81 10.39 -9.24 -6.50
C SER A 81 10.61 -8.77 -5.06
N ASN A 82 10.95 -7.50 -4.90
CA ASN A 82 11.13 -6.89 -3.58
C ASN A 82 10.78 -5.41 -3.59
N SER A 83 10.59 -4.87 -2.38
CA SER A 83 10.42 -3.44 -2.16
C SER A 83 11.10 -2.98 -0.89
N THR A 84 11.62 -1.75 -0.88
CA THR A 84 12.14 -1.09 0.32
C THR A 84 11.41 0.22 0.52
N SER A 85 10.89 0.42 1.73
CA SER A 85 10.27 1.66 2.16
C SER A 85 11.05 2.35 3.26
N ARG A 86 10.85 3.66 3.37
CA ARG A 86 11.36 4.52 4.45
C ARG A 86 10.25 5.44 4.94
N SER A 87 10.25 5.76 6.23
CA SER A 87 9.35 6.80 6.75
C SER A 87 9.70 8.16 6.13
N ASN A 88 8.68 8.96 5.83
CA ASN A 88 8.86 10.33 5.32
C ASN A 88 8.29 11.39 6.29
N TYR A 89 8.61 12.66 6.03
CA TYR A 89 8.23 13.78 6.90
C TYR A 89 6.72 14.06 6.93
N THR A 90 5.95 13.49 6.00
CA THR A 90 4.48 13.60 5.97
C THR A 90 3.79 12.51 6.79
N GLY A 91 4.57 11.74 7.55
CA GLY A 91 4.07 10.66 8.39
C GLY A 91 3.66 9.40 7.65
N GLY A 92 3.95 9.30 6.34
CA GLY A 92 3.80 8.11 5.53
C GLY A 92 5.14 7.52 5.10
N TYR A 93 5.16 6.89 3.93
CA TYR A 93 6.30 6.11 3.44
C TYR A 93 6.64 6.43 1.99
N ASP A 94 7.93 6.52 1.68
CA ASP A 94 8.42 6.43 0.30
C ASP A 94 8.86 4.99 0.06
N THR A 95 8.37 4.35 -1.01
CA THR A 95 8.67 2.96 -1.36
C THR A 95 9.26 2.87 -2.76
N ARG A 96 10.29 2.04 -2.92
CA ARG A 96 10.82 1.63 -4.24
C ARG A 96 10.62 0.14 -4.43
N TYR A 97 10.29 -0.26 -5.65
CA TYR A 97 10.14 -1.65 -6.05
C TYR A 97 11.30 -2.09 -6.94
N SER A 98 11.55 -3.39 -6.99
CA SER A 98 12.61 -3.99 -7.80
C SER A 98 12.43 -3.81 -9.30
N ASP A 99 11.21 -3.51 -9.77
CA ASP A 99 10.91 -3.19 -11.18
C ASP A 99 11.24 -1.73 -11.56
N GLY A 100 11.76 -0.93 -10.60
CA GLY A 100 12.09 0.48 -10.80
C GLY A 100 10.94 1.45 -10.54
N SER A 101 9.72 0.96 -10.30
CA SER A 101 8.60 1.81 -9.91
C SER A 101 8.75 2.32 -8.48
N SER A 102 7.94 3.31 -8.10
CA SER A 102 7.94 3.87 -6.74
C SER A 102 6.58 4.40 -6.33
N SER A 103 6.41 4.58 -5.02
CA SER A 103 5.26 5.23 -4.43
C SER A 103 5.65 6.14 -3.28
N SER A 104 4.81 7.12 -2.99
CA SER A 104 4.93 7.97 -1.80
C SER A 104 3.57 8.14 -1.16
N SER A 105 3.49 7.89 0.15
CA SER A 105 2.29 8.03 0.95
C SER A 105 2.43 9.09 2.03
N ARG A 106 1.30 9.65 2.43
CA ARG A 106 1.17 10.61 3.53
C ARG A 106 -0.01 10.26 4.41
N LYS A 107 0.04 10.56 5.70
CA LYS A 107 -1.15 10.42 6.57
C LYS A 107 -2.21 11.42 6.15
N ASN A 108 -3.47 11.00 6.17
CA ASN A 108 -4.61 11.87 5.91
C ASN A 108 -5.46 12.09 7.18
N TYR A 109 -6.37 13.06 7.12
CA TYR A 109 -7.20 13.47 8.25
C TYR A 109 -8.20 12.40 8.71
N THR A 110 -8.48 11.39 7.86
CA THR A 110 -9.33 10.25 8.18
C THR A 110 -8.59 9.10 8.87
N GLY A 111 -7.34 9.33 9.29
CA GLY A 111 -6.53 8.36 10.01
C GLY A 111 -5.97 7.22 9.16
N GLY A 112 -6.05 7.34 7.83
CA GLY A 112 -5.39 6.45 6.88
C GLY A 112 -4.32 7.18 6.07
N TYR A 113 -4.13 6.80 4.81
CA TYR A 113 -3.04 7.28 3.96
C TYR A 113 -3.50 7.65 2.55
N ASP A 114 -3.00 8.75 2.02
CA ASP A 114 -3.04 9.03 0.59
C ASP A 114 -1.73 8.58 -0.04
N THR A 115 -1.77 7.74 -1.08
CA THR A 115 -0.60 7.20 -1.78
C THR A 115 -0.61 7.60 -3.25
N ARG A 116 0.53 8.02 -3.77
CA ARG A 116 0.76 8.25 -5.20
C ARG A 116 1.80 7.30 -5.73
N TYR A 117 1.62 6.85 -6.96
CA TYR A 117 2.48 5.89 -7.64
C TYR A 117 3.18 6.58 -8.83
N SER A 118 4.34 6.07 -9.21
CA SER A 118 5.12 6.61 -10.33
C SER A 118 4.43 6.47 -11.69
N ASP A 119 3.44 5.58 -11.82
CA ASP A 119 2.61 5.42 -13.02
C ASP A 119 1.45 6.45 -13.11
N GLY A 120 1.37 7.38 -12.16
CA GLY A 120 0.32 8.39 -12.08
C GLY A 120 -0.96 7.92 -11.41
N SER A 121 -1.06 6.66 -10.99
CA SER A 121 -2.16 6.19 -10.17
C SER A 121 -2.05 6.69 -8.73
N SER A 122 -3.16 6.62 -7.99
CA SER A 122 -3.24 7.04 -6.60
C SER A 122 -4.23 6.19 -5.82
N SER A 123 -4.08 6.15 -4.50
CA SER A 123 -5.05 5.57 -3.59
C SER A 123 -5.21 6.42 -2.34
N SER A 124 -6.34 6.30 -1.67
CA SER A 124 -6.63 6.93 -0.40
C SER A 124 -7.31 5.92 0.50
N SER A 125 -6.80 5.79 1.72
CA SER A 125 -7.35 4.90 2.72
C SER A 125 -7.83 5.67 3.95
N ARG A 126 -8.80 5.11 4.66
CA ARG A 126 -9.39 5.68 5.87
C ARG A 126 -9.49 4.63 6.95
N LYS A 127 -9.40 5.04 8.20
CA LYS A 127 -9.57 4.12 9.32
C LYS A 127 -11.04 3.73 9.46
N ASN A 128 -11.34 2.44 9.49
CA ASN A 128 -12.66 1.92 9.75
C ASN A 128 -12.91 1.68 11.25
N TYR A 129 -14.17 1.40 11.60
CA TYR A 129 -14.59 1.21 12.99
C TYR A 129 -13.95 -0.03 13.65
N ASN A 130 -13.46 -0.97 12.86
CA ASN A 130 -12.72 -2.15 13.31
C ASN A 130 -11.23 -1.88 13.55
N GLY A 131 -10.77 -0.64 13.34
CA GLY A 131 -9.38 -0.25 13.54
C GLY A 131 -8.44 -0.58 12.38
N ALA A 132 -8.95 -1.13 11.29
CA ALA A 132 -8.21 -1.39 10.04
C ALA A 132 -8.44 -0.23 9.04
N LEU A 133 -7.92 -0.35 7.82
CA LEU A 133 -8.13 0.64 6.76
C LEU A 133 -9.04 0.13 5.63
N ASP A 134 -9.97 0.98 5.19
CA ASP A 134 -10.67 0.83 3.91
C ASP A 134 -9.91 1.64 2.86
N THR A 135 -9.61 1.07 1.69
CA THR A 135 -8.81 1.76 0.66
C THR A 135 -9.61 1.93 -0.63
N ASN A 136 -9.57 3.14 -1.19
CA ASN A 136 -10.13 3.47 -2.49
C ASN A 136 -9.00 3.90 -3.43
N SER A 137 -8.89 3.28 -4.60
CA SER A 137 -7.90 3.66 -5.60
C SER A 137 -8.53 4.45 -6.75
N ARG A 138 -7.80 5.44 -7.25
CA ARG A 138 -8.13 6.20 -8.46
C ARG A 138 -6.94 6.10 -9.40
N ARG A 139 -7.15 5.42 -10.53
CA ARG A 139 -6.24 5.55 -11.67
C ARG A 139 -6.49 6.92 -12.29
N SER A 140 -5.48 7.79 -12.36
CA SER A 140 -5.61 9.01 -13.15
C SER A 140 -5.90 8.59 -14.59
N LYS A 141 -7.11 8.91 -15.07
CA LYS A 141 -7.45 8.95 -16.49
C LYS A 141 -7.20 10.38 -16.98
N ASP A 142 -6.02 10.94 -16.75
CA ASP A 142 -5.69 12.23 -17.33
C ASP A 142 -5.21 12.00 -18.77
N SER A 143 -6.22 11.92 -19.62
CA SER A 143 -6.26 12.50 -20.96
C SER A 143 -5.13 13.49 -21.21
N LYS A 144 -4.19 13.12 -22.10
CA LYS A 144 -3.61 14.10 -23.02
C LYS A 144 -4.75 14.60 -23.92
N ALA A 145 -5.58 15.50 -23.39
CA ALA A 145 -6.27 16.45 -24.24
C ALA A 145 -5.18 17.36 -24.80
N ASP A 146 -4.71 17.00 -25.98
CA ASP A 146 -3.82 17.79 -26.81
C ASP A 146 -4.51 19.14 -27.08
N THR A 147 -4.28 20.15 -26.23
CA THR A 147 -4.56 21.55 -26.58
C THR A 147 -3.51 22.06 -27.55
N ARG A 148 -3.30 21.37 -28.68
CA ARG A 148 -2.84 22.00 -29.90
C ARG A 148 -4.01 22.76 -30.50
N ARG A 149 -4.15 24.02 -30.09
CA ARG A 149 -4.88 25.02 -30.90
C ARG A 149 -4.20 25.02 -32.28
N PRO A 150 -4.89 24.74 -33.39
CA PRO A 150 -4.36 25.15 -34.68
C PRO A 150 -4.32 26.68 -34.64
N ALA A 151 -3.12 27.25 -34.72
CA ALA A 151 -2.98 28.66 -35.04
C ALA A 151 -3.66 28.85 -36.39
N GLY A 152 -4.73 29.64 -36.39
CA GLY A 152 -5.48 29.97 -37.59
C GLY A 152 -4.53 30.46 -38.68
N ALA A 153 -4.63 29.81 -39.83
CA ALA A 153 -4.12 30.30 -41.08
C ALA A 153 -4.64 31.74 -41.30
N ARG A 154 -3.72 32.65 -41.59
CA ARG A 154 -4.01 33.89 -42.32
C ARG A 154 -3.97 33.57 -43.81
#